data_AF-A0AAU6R525-F1
#
_entry.id   AF-A0AAU6R525-F1
#
_cell.length_a   1.000
_cell.length_b   1.000
_cell.length_c   1.000
_cell.angle_alpha   90.00
_cell.angle_beta   90.00
_cell.angle_gamma   90.00
#
_symmetry.space_group_name_H-M   'P 1'
#
loop_
_entity.id
_entity.type
_entity.pdbx_description
1 polymer ?
#
loop_
_entity_poly.entity_id
_entity_poly.type
_entity_poly.pdbx_seq_one_letter_code
_entity_poly.pdbx_strand_id
1 'polypeptide(L)'
;MSDGLAAFGGRAALDLLAENNWAVAFRDRYPVSPGHSLVVPKRAVQSLFELPPEEFHASWELVAIVRSQLQDRYQPDGFNIGINDGLAAGQTIAQTHIHLIPRYSGDRPDPRGGIRWVLPEHAAYWLPSSTANKADFKGDS
;
A
#
# COMPACT_ATOMS: atom_id res chain seq x y z
N MET A 1 -18.30 15.07 -7.66
CA MET A 1 -16.93 14.62 -7.30
C MET A 1 -16.55 13.53 -8.29
N SER A 2 -15.31 13.51 -8.75
CA SER A 2 -14.77 12.43 -9.59
C SER A 2 -14.75 11.12 -8.78
N ASP A 3 -15.14 10.01 -9.42
CA ASP A 3 -15.19 8.68 -8.82
C ASP A 3 -13.81 8.01 -8.86
N GLY A 4 -13.18 7.86 -7.70
CA GLY A 4 -11.86 7.21 -7.55
C GLY A 4 -11.84 5.76 -8.02
N LEU A 5 -12.99 5.08 -8.08
CA LEU A 5 -13.06 3.69 -8.54
C LEU A 5 -12.96 3.55 -10.06
N ALA A 6 -13.16 4.64 -10.83
CA ALA A 6 -13.06 4.61 -12.28
C ALA A 6 -11.66 4.13 -12.74
N ALA A 7 -10.62 4.52 -12.00
CA ALA A 7 -9.24 4.10 -12.26
C ALA A 7 -8.99 2.59 -12.07
N PHE A 8 -9.91 1.90 -11.38
CA PHE A 8 -9.87 0.46 -11.12
C PHE A 8 -10.87 -0.34 -11.97
N GLY A 9 -11.44 0.27 -13.01
CA GLY A 9 -12.43 -0.35 -13.89
C GLY A 9 -13.88 -0.21 -13.39
N GLY A 10 -14.10 0.65 -12.38
CA GLY A 10 -15.41 0.90 -11.80
C GLY A 10 -15.86 -0.19 -10.83
N ARG A 11 -16.88 0.14 -10.03
CA ARG A 11 -17.32 -0.68 -8.91
C ARG A 11 -17.71 -2.13 -9.26
N ALA A 12 -18.35 -2.34 -10.40
CA ALA A 12 -18.82 -3.67 -10.82
C ALA A 12 -17.67 -4.67 -11.09
N ALA A 13 -16.43 -4.18 -11.26
CA ALA A 13 -15.25 -4.99 -11.55
C ALA A 13 -14.44 -5.35 -10.29
N LEU A 14 -14.89 -4.95 -9.09
CA LEU A 14 -14.15 -5.10 -7.84
C LEU A 14 -14.59 -6.34 -7.05
N ASP A 15 -13.62 -7.09 -6.51
CA ASP A 15 -13.86 -8.10 -5.47
C ASP A 15 -13.94 -7.39 -4.10
N LEU A 16 -15.14 -6.93 -3.75
CA LEU A 16 -15.41 -6.07 -2.61
C LEU A 16 -15.22 -6.80 -1.27
N LEU A 17 -14.51 -6.17 -0.34
CA LEU A 17 -14.29 -6.66 1.03
C LEU A 17 -15.10 -5.86 2.06
N ALA A 18 -15.05 -4.53 1.96
CA ALA A 18 -15.76 -3.62 2.86
C ALA A 18 -15.90 -2.24 2.22
N GLU A 19 -16.81 -1.43 2.75
CA GLU A 19 -17.05 -0.07 2.31
C GLU A 19 -17.66 0.75 3.45
N ASN A 20 -17.34 2.05 3.47
CA ASN A 20 -18.07 3.04 4.26
C ASN A 20 -18.46 4.23 3.37
N ASN A 21 -18.86 5.34 3.99
CA ASN A 21 -19.33 6.52 3.25
C ASN A 21 -18.29 7.10 2.29
N TRP A 22 -16.99 6.96 2.60
CA TRP A 22 -15.92 7.72 1.95
C TRP A 22 -14.89 6.87 1.24
N ALA A 23 -14.79 5.58 1.53
CA ALA A 23 -13.79 4.69 0.95
C ALA A 23 -14.35 3.30 0.68
N VAL A 24 -13.63 2.56 -0.15
CA VAL A 24 -13.97 1.19 -0.58
C VAL A 24 -12.71 0.33 -0.47
N ALA A 25 -12.87 -0.88 0.04
CA ALA A 25 -11.80 -1.86 0.11
C ALA A 25 -12.12 -3.10 -0.71
N PHE A 26 -11.14 -3.58 -1.47
CA PHE A 26 -11.29 -4.72 -2.38
C PHE A 26 -9.96 -5.45 -2.58
N ARG A 27 -10.00 -6.67 -3.11
CA ARG A 27 -8.76 -7.42 -3.42
C ARG A 27 -8.03 -6.82 -4.61
N ASP A 28 -6.70 -6.79 -4.53
CA ASP A 28 -5.89 -6.40 -5.66
C ASP A 28 -5.98 -7.45 -6.79
N ARG A 29 -6.11 -6.99 -8.04
CA ARG A 29 -6.14 -7.85 -9.23
C ARG A 29 -4.79 -8.50 -9.52
N TYR A 30 -3.70 -7.86 -9.07
CA TYR A 30 -2.31 -8.28 -9.21
C TYR A 30 -1.68 -8.38 -7.82
N PRO A 31 -2.08 -9.39 -7.02
CA PRO A 31 -1.65 -9.49 -5.63
C PRO A 31 -0.15 -9.77 -5.50
N VAL A 32 0.54 -9.03 -4.62
CA VAL A 32 1.95 -9.29 -4.26
C VAL A 32 2.07 -10.57 -3.43
N SER A 33 1.07 -10.82 -2.57
CA SER A 33 0.97 -12.00 -1.72
C SER A 33 -0.49 -12.40 -1.53
N PRO A 34 -0.78 -13.63 -1.08
CA PRO A 34 -2.15 -14.06 -0.81
C PRO A 34 -2.87 -13.11 0.15
N GLY A 35 -4.00 -12.57 -0.30
CA GLY A 35 -4.81 -11.60 0.46
C GLY A 35 -4.44 -10.13 0.25
N HIS A 36 -3.49 -9.79 -0.63
CA HIS A 36 -3.19 -8.40 -0.99
C HIS A 36 -4.47 -7.66 -1.38
N SER A 37 -4.74 -6.56 -0.68
CA SER A 37 -5.97 -5.79 -0.79
C SER A 37 -5.66 -4.31 -0.83
N LEU A 38 -6.55 -3.54 -1.44
CA LEU A 38 -6.46 -2.09 -1.56
C LEU A 38 -7.59 -1.43 -0.78
N VAL A 39 -7.29 -0.29 -0.16
CA VAL A 39 -8.31 0.67 0.31
C VAL A 39 -8.20 1.94 -0.52
N VAL A 40 -9.30 2.35 -1.12
CA VAL A 40 -9.36 3.45 -2.08
C VAL A 40 -10.43 4.46 -1.62
N PRO A 41 -10.07 5.73 -1.38
CA PRO A 41 -11.03 6.79 -1.20
C PRO A 41 -11.93 6.94 -2.43
N LYS A 42 -13.23 7.18 -2.23
CA LYS A 42 -14.19 7.41 -3.32
C LYS A 42 -13.92 8.69 -4.08
N ARG A 43 -13.34 9.70 -3.42
CA ARG A 43 -12.90 10.93 -4.07
C ARG A 43 -11.67 10.64 -4.94
N ALA A 44 -11.68 11.09 -6.19
CA ALA A 44 -10.52 10.91 -7.05
C ALA A 44 -9.45 12.00 -6.79
N VAL A 45 -8.36 11.60 -6.14
CA VAL A 45 -7.18 12.42 -5.82
C VAL A 45 -5.91 11.58 -5.97
N GLN A 46 -4.77 12.20 -6.25
CA GLN A 46 -3.53 11.47 -6.49
C GLN A 46 -2.75 11.21 -5.21
N SER A 47 -2.75 12.18 -4.29
CA SER A 47 -2.14 12.06 -2.98
C SER A 47 -3.16 11.87 -1.87
N LEU A 48 -2.81 11.07 -0.85
CA LEU A 48 -3.62 10.91 0.36
C LEU A 48 -3.80 12.25 1.10
N PHE A 49 -2.85 13.18 0.95
CA PHE A 49 -2.84 14.48 1.62
C PHE A 49 -3.77 15.51 0.97
N GLU A 50 -4.42 15.18 -0.15
CA GLU A 50 -5.50 15.98 -0.75
C GLU A 50 -6.87 15.67 -0.13
N LEU A 51 -6.96 14.62 0.69
CA LEU A 51 -8.21 14.23 1.36
C LEU A 51 -8.50 15.15 2.55
N PRO A 52 -9.78 15.52 2.76
CA PRO A 52 -10.18 16.14 4.01
C PRO A 52 -10.12 15.10 5.16
N PRO A 53 -10.04 15.55 6.43
CA PRO A 53 -9.83 14.66 7.58
C PRO A 53 -10.84 13.51 7.68
N GLU A 54 -12.11 13.75 7.36
CA GLU A 54 -13.16 12.73 7.40
C GLU A 54 -12.93 11.59 6.40
N GLU A 55 -12.46 11.89 5.19
CA GLU A 55 -12.18 10.89 4.15
C GLU A 55 -10.88 10.14 4.48
N PHE A 56 -9.87 10.84 4.99
CA PHE A 56 -8.63 10.25 5.47
C PHE A 56 -8.89 9.24 6.60
N HIS A 57 -9.64 9.65 7.65
CA HIS A 57 -9.95 8.78 8.78
C HIS A 57 -10.80 7.58 8.35
N ALA A 58 -11.81 7.80 7.52
CA ALA A 58 -12.66 6.72 6.99
C ALA A 58 -11.87 5.72 6.15
N SER A 59 -10.82 6.15 5.45
CA SER A 59 -9.92 5.24 4.74
C SER A 59 -9.13 4.37 5.72
N TRP A 60 -8.55 4.95 6.78
CA TRP A 60 -7.82 4.18 7.79
C TRP A 60 -8.70 3.27 8.65
N GLU A 61 -9.96 3.64 8.89
CA GLU A 61 -10.95 2.76 9.50
C GLU A 61 -11.12 1.48 8.67
N LEU A 62 -11.26 1.59 7.34
CA LEU A 62 -11.32 0.42 6.46
C LEU A 62 -10.04 -0.39 6.45
N VAL A 63 -8.86 0.25 6.54
CA VAL A 63 -7.58 -0.47 6.69
C VAL A 63 -7.63 -1.38 7.92
N ALA A 64 -8.10 -0.89 9.07
CA ALA A 64 -8.20 -1.68 10.29
C ALA A 64 -9.19 -2.85 10.15
N ILE A 65 -10.38 -2.59 9.60
CA ILE A 65 -11.41 -3.61 9.37
C ILE A 65 -10.89 -4.72 8.45
N VAL A 66 -10.32 -4.35 7.30
CA VAL A 66 -9.84 -5.31 6.29
C VAL A 66 -8.64 -6.07 6.81
N ARG A 67 -7.71 -5.43 7.53
CA ARG A 67 -6.59 -6.14 8.17
C ARG A 67 -7.10 -7.23 9.12
N SER A 68 -8.13 -6.96 9.91
CA SER A 68 -8.75 -7.97 10.80
C SER A 68 -9.32 -9.13 10.00
N GLN A 69 -10.11 -8.86 8.96
CA GLN A 69 -10.67 -9.90 8.09
C GLN A 69 -9.58 -10.75 7.43
N LEU A 70 -8.49 -10.12 6.99
CA LEU A 70 -7.35 -10.81 6.41
C LEU A 70 -6.62 -11.66 7.45
N GLN A 71 -6.49 -11.18 8.70
CA GLN A 71 -5.93 -11.96 9.79
C GLN A 71 -6.73 -13.24 10.03
N ASP A 72 -8.05 -13.13 10.11
CA ASP A 72 -8.94 -14.27 10.39
C ASP A 72 -8.95 -15.28 9.25
N ARG A 73 -8.96 -14.80 8.00
CA ARG A 73 -9.09 -15.64 6.82
C ARG A 73 -7.80 -16.30 6.36
N TYR A 74 -6.68 -15.56 6.41
CA TYR A 74 -5.42 -15.99 5.82
C TYR A 74 -4.33 -16.30 6.84
N GLN A 75 -4.51 -15.87 8.11
CA GLN A 75 -3.55 -16.07 9.19
C GLN A 75 -2.11 -15.67 8.80
N PRO A 76 -1.87 -14.49 8.21
CA PRO A 76 -0.53 -14.03 7.91
C PRO A 76 0.26 -13.79 9.20
N ASP A 77 1.58 -13.88 9.09
CA ASP A 77 2.53 -13.65 10.17
C ASP A 77 2.86 -12.15 10.34
N GLY A 78 2.49 -11.32 9.37
CA GLY A 78 2.71 -9.88 9.40
C GLY A 78 2.05 -9.16 8.24
N PHE A 79 2.30 -7.86 8.14
CA PHE A 79 1.79 -7.03 7.05
C PHE A 79 2.83 -5.99 6.63
N ASN A 80 2.89 -5.68 5.35
CA ASN A 80 3.31 -4.37 4.88
C ASN A 80 2.09 -3.55 4.51
N ILE A 81 2.01 -2.34 5.03
CA ILE A 81 0.94 -1.39 4.74
C ILE A 81 1.60 -0.12 4.24
N GLY A 82 1.19 0.38 3.08
CA GLY A 82 1.90 1.48 2.43
C GLY A 82 1.14 2.09 1.25
N ILE A 83 1.67 3.20 0.75
CA ILE A 83 1.10 4.02 -0.32
C ILE A 83 2.24 4.42 -1.24
N ASN A 84 2.00 4.36 -2.55
CA ASN A 84 2.85 5.02 -3.52
C ASN A 84 2.25 6.41 -3.80
N ASP A 85 2.94 7.47 -3.40
CA ASP A 85 2.51 8.86 -3.57
C ASP A 85 3.46 9.58 -4.54
N GLY A 86 2.98 9.81 -5.76
CA GLY A 86 3.73 10.37 -6.87
C GLY A 86 4.49 9.35 -7.73
N LEU A 87 4.87 9.79 -8.94
CA LEU A 87 5.53 8.95 -9.94
C LEU A 87 6.84 8.33 -9.47
N ALA A 88 7.67 9.09 -8.74
CA ALA A 88 8.96 8.61 -8.22
C ALA A 88 8.80 7.50 -7.18
N ALA A 89 7.65 7.42 -6.49
CA ALA A 89 7.32 6.35 -5.56
C ALA A 89 6.69 5.12 -6.26
N GLY A 90 6.60 5.11 -7.59
CA GLY A 90 6.02 4.01 -8.36
C GLY A 90 4.49 4.06 -8.45
N GLN A 91 3.86 5.22 -8.25
CA GLN A 91 2.42 5.38 -8.47
C GLN A 91 2.10 5.36 -9.97
N THR A 92 1.61 4.22 -10.46
CA THR A 92 1.29 4.01 -11.90
C THR A 92 -0.15 4.38 -12.26
N ILE A 93 -1.04 4.36 -11.26
CA ILE A 93 -2.43 4.80 -11.39
C ILE A 93 -2.55 6.13 -10.67
N ALA A 94 -3.02 7.17 -11.36
CA ALA A 94 -3.23 8.52 -10.83
C ALA A 94 -4.44 8.61 -9.87
N GLN A 95 -4.50 7.71 -8.90
CA GLN A 95 -5.48 7.62 -7.82
C GLN A 95 -4.79 7.10 -6.57
N THR A 96 -4.93 7.79 -5.44
CA THR A 96 -4.36 7.35 -4.17
C THR A 96 -5.04 6.06 -3.68
N HIS A 97 -4.24 5.14 -3.13
CA HIS A 97 -4.72 3.89 -2.56
C HIS A 97 -3.74 3.35 -1.53
N ILE A 98 -4.27 2.71 -0.50
CA ILE A 98 -3.50 2.09 0.58
C ILE A 98 -3.40 0.61 0.30
N HIS A 99 -2.19 0.11 0.15
CA HIS A 99 -1.89 -1.31 0.03
C HIS A 99 -1.92 -1.96 1.42
N LEU A 100 -2.62 -3.08 1.55
CA LEU A 100 -2.51 -4.01 2.66
C LEU A 100 -1.96 -5.32 2.12
N ILE A 101 -0.69 -5.59 2.37
CA ILE A 101 0.03 -6.75 1.85
C ILE A 101 0.30 -7.72 3.01
N PRO A 102 -0.46 -8.82 3.15
CA PRO A 102 -0.16 -9.87 4.11
C PRO A 102 1.24 -10.46 3.87
N ARG A 103 1.97 -10.77 4.93
CA ARG A 103 3.32 -11.36 4.87
C ARG A 103 3.32 -12.70 5.61
N TYR A 104 4.09 -13.64 5.08
CA TYR A 104 4.15 -15.02 5.57
C TYR A 104 5.61 -15.43 5.78
N SER A 105 5.88 -16.20 6.82
CA SER A 105 7.21 -16.71 7.10
C SER A 105 7.73 -17.52 5.90
N GLY A 106 8.90 -17.15 5.40
CA GLY A 106 9.51 -17.76 4.22
C GLY A 106 9.11 -17.15 2.87
N ASP A 107 8.22 -16.15 2.83
CA ASP A 107 7.91 -15.41 1.60
C ASP A 107 9.09 -14.55 1.09
N ARG A 108 10.09 -14.34 1.95
CA ARG A 108 11.35 -13.66 1.66
C ARG A 108 12.47 -14.29 2.48
N PRO A 109 13.67 -14.51 1.89
CA PRO A 109 14.80 -15.10 2.62
C PRO A 109 15.24 -14.33 3.88
N ASP A 110 15.27 -13.00 3.81
CA ASP A 110 15.55 -12.12 4.95
C ASP A 110 14.56 -10.95 4.98
N PRO A 111 13.58 -10.95 5.90
CA PRO A 111 12.54 -9.92 5.96
C PRO A 111 12.99 -8.65 6.68
N ARG A 112 14.16 -8.64 7.34
CA ARG A 112 14.68 -7.44 8.02
C ARG A 112 14.80 -6.28 7.03
N GLY A 113 14.58 -5.06 7.49
CA GLY A 113 14.55 -3.87 6.62
C GLY A 113 13.16 -3.51 6.10
N GLY A 114 12.23 -4.48 5.97
CA GLY A 114 10.82 -4.21 5.68
C GLY A 114 10.61 -3.26 4.50
N ILE A 115 10.00 -2.09 4.73
CA ILE A 115 9.72 -1.09 3.69
C ILE A 115 10.99 -0.63 2.95
N ARG A 116 12.18 -0.69 3.57
CA ARG A 116 13.43 -0.27 2.92
C ARG A 116 13.77 -1.08 1.66
N TRP A 117 13.16 -2.24 1.46
CA TRP A 117 13.30 -3.04 0.24
C TRP A 117 12.72 -2.38 -1.02
N VAL A 118 12.06 -1.22 -0.92
CA VAL A 118 11.77 -0.36 -2.09
C VAL A 118 13.04 0.07 -2.83
N LEU A 119 14.17 0.19 -2.12
CA LEU A 119 15.50 0.39 -2.68
C LEU A 119 16.42 -0.72 -2.13
N PRO A 120 16.53 -1.87 -2.83
CA PRO A 120 17.24 -3.05 -2.33
C PRO A 120 18.68 -2.78 -1.86
N GLU A 121 19.39 -1.87 -2.52
CA GLU A 121 20.74 -1.41 -2.19
C GLU A 121 20.84 -0.71 -0.83
N HIS A 122 19.72 -0.21 -0.29
CA HIS A 122 19.63 0.46 1.00
C HIS A 122 18.90 -0.36 2.08
N ALA A 123 18.38 -1.54 1.71
CA ALA A 123 17.52 -2.31 2.59
C ALA A 123 18.27 -2.99 3.74
N ALA A 124 19.44 -3.54 3.46
CA ALA A 124 20.27 -4.29 4.41
C ALA A 124 21.15 -3.39 5.30
N TYR A 125 20.54 -2.50 6.07
CA TYR A 125 21.23 -1.50 6.91
C TYR A 125 22.08 -2.09 8.06
N TRP A 126 21.95 -3.38 8.34
CA TRP A 126 22.74 -4.11 9.34
C TRP A 126 24.03 -4.69 8.76
N LEU A 127 24.23 -4.65 7.45
CA LEU A 127 25.49 -5.04 6.84
C LEU A 127 26.47 -3.86 6.90
N PRO A 128 27.76 -4.11 7.17
CA PRO A 128 28.79 -3.07 7.11
C PRO A 128 28.76 -2.37 5.76
N SER A 129 28.98 -1.06 5.74
CA SER A 129 28.89 -0.18 4.58
C SER A 129 29.94 -0.43 3.48
N SER A 130 30.61 -1.58 3.48
CA SER A 130 31.74 -1.89 2.60
C SER A 130 31.38 -2.59 1.29
N THR A 131 30.10 -2.71 0.92
CA THR A 131 29.69 -3.34 -0.36
C THR A 131 28.62 -2.61 -1.18
N ALA A 132 28.18 -1.41 -0.78
CA ALA A 132 27.22 -0.63 -1.56
C ALA A 132 27.81 0.71 -1.96
N ASN A 133 27.88 0.96 -3.27
CA ASN A 133 28.25 2.23 -3.89
C ASN A 133 27.58 3.39 -3.15
N LYS A 134 28.41 4.29 -2.59
CA LYS A 134 27.99 5.64 -2.25
C LYS A 134 27.72 6.39 -3.57
N ALA A 135 26.55 6.17 -4.16
CA ALA A 135 25.98 7.19 -5.02
C ALA A 135 25.44 8.25 -4.08
N ASP A 136 26.21 9.33 -3.96
CA ASP A 136 25.97 10.44 -3.04
C ASP A 136 24.54 10.96 -3.18
N PHE A 137 23.76 10.87 -2.10
CA PHE A 137 22.54 11.65 -1.93
C PHE A 137 22.97 13.11 -1.71
N LYS A 138 23.35 13.80 -2.79
CA LYS A 138 23.45 15.26 -2.80
C LYS A 138 22.02 15.79 -2.81
N GLY A 139 21.46 15.97 -1.62
CA GLY A 139 20.28 16.82 -1.46
C GLY A 139 20.71 18.25 -1.74
N ASP A 140 20.24 18.82 -2.85
CA ASP A 140 20.30 20.26 -3.05
C ASP A 140 19.38 20.93 -2.02
N SER A 141 20.00 21.80 -1.23
CA SER A 141 19.40 22.78 -0.32
C SER A 141 18.67 23.88 -1.07
#